data_AF-A0A9Q2XHR5-F1
#
_entry.id   AF-A0A9Q2XHR5-F1
#
_cell.length_a   1.000
_cell.length_b   1.000
_cell.length_c   1.000
_cell.angle_alpha   90.00
_cell.angle_beta   90.00
_cell.angle_gamma   90.00
#
_symmetry.space_group_name_H-M   'P 1'
#
loop_
_entity.id
_entity.type
_entity.pdbx_description
1 polymer ?
#
loop_
_entity_poly.entity_id
_entity_poly.type
_entity_poly.pdbx_seq_one_letter_code
_entity_poly.pdbx_strand_id
1 'polypeptide(L)'
;MRAKDILEILVPIFCVLVAWRVTPIFWRFFKAWYNGIRYRYSATPTRQLNEQERKALAFLGGPAYHFRALVGVTDLPWKKLAHVTGKRANVYPLQGPLVTWGYTMHHFGEVHRCIQGVQVHMPLENIDEKTDPHNVVEVLFSKGVGIILTCNGRPTLIQTHQHWQSLLVPDDQADTPHA
;
A
#
# COMPACT_ATOMS: atom_id res chain seq x y z
N MET A 1 35.97 39.09 2.89
CA MET A 1 35.74 37.75 2.29
C MET A 1 35.06 37.95 0.95
N ARG A 2 35.59 37.37 -0.13
CA ARG A 2 34.94 37.47 -1.45
C ARG A 2 33.77 36.49 -1.48
N ALA A 3 32.72 36.80 -2.23
CA ALA A 3 31.53 35.94 -2.34
C ALA A 3 31.86 34.49 -2.77
N LYS A 4 32.96 34.31 -3.50
CA LYS A 4 33.48 33.01 -3.93
C LYS A 4 33.97 32.15 -2.76
N ASP A 5 34.66 32.75 -1.78
CA ASP A 5 35.17 32.05 -0.60
C ASP A 5 34.03 31.56 0.31
N ILE A 6 32.94 32.32 0.38
CA ILE A 6 31.73 31.97 1.14
C ILE A 6 30.99 30.81 0.46
N LEU A 7 30.90 30.83 -0.87
CA LEU A 7 30.26 29.75 -1.64
C LEU A 7 31.03 28.43 -1.55
N GLU A 8 32.37 28.48 -1.61
CA GLU A 8 33.23 27.30 -1.49
C GLU A 8 33.14 26.61 -0.12
N ILE A 9 32.73 27.33 0.92
CA ILE A 9 32.49 26.77 2.27
C ILE A 9 31.03 26.31 2.42
N LEU A 10 30.07 27.09 1.94
CA LEU A 10 28.64 26.79 2.09
C LEU A 10 28.20 25.55 1.30
N VAL A 11 28.74 25.34 0.09
CA VAL A 11 28.39 24.19 -0.75
C VAL A 11 28.72 22.84 -0.09
N PRO A 12 29.95 22.58 0.40
CA PRO A 12 30.26 21.32 1.07
C PRO A 12 29.47 21.13 2.37
N ILE A 13 29.22 22.19 3.16
CA ILE A 13 28.36 22.12 4.35
C ILE A 13 26.94 21.70 3.95
N PHE A 14 26.38 22.32 2.90
CA PHE A 14 25.07 21.95 2.38
C PHE A 14 25.05 20.50 1.87
N CYS A 15 26.07 20.06 1.13
CA CYS A 15 26.18 18.67 0.68
C CYS A 15 26.24 17.67 1.84
N VAL A 16 26.97 17.98 2.92
CA VAL A 16 27.03 17.14 4.13
C VAL A 16 25.67 17.12 4.83
N LEU A 17 24.97 18.26 4.95
CA LEU A 17 23.63 18.32 5.54
C LEU A 17 22.60 17.52 4.71
N VAL A 18 22.67 17.62 3.38
CA VAL A 18 21.81 16.84 2.46
C VAL A 18 22.13 15.36 2.60
N ALA A 19 23.40 14.96 2.52
CA ALA A 19 23.80 13.56 2.70
C ALA A 19 23.34 13.03 4.06
N TRP A 20 23.59 13.77 5.14
CA TRP A 20 23.20 13.37 6.49
C TRP A 20 21.68 13.25 6.68
N ARG A 21 20.88 14.07 5.99
CA ARG A 21 19.42 13.95 5.99
C ARG A 21 18.89 12.86 5.06
N VAL A 22 19.48 12.71 3.88
CA VAL A 22 19.02 11.79 2.83
C VAL A 22 19.43 10.35 3.14
N THR A 23 20.63 10.12 3.68
CA THR A 23 21.14 8.77 3.96
C THR A 23 20.23 7.98 4.92
N PRO A 24 19.74 8.52 6.06
CA PRO A 24 18.80 7.80 6.92
C PRO A 24 17.47 7.49 6.23
N ILE A 25 16.98 8.41 5.40
CA ILE A 25 15.75 8.24 4.62
C ILE A 25 15.95 7.10 3.62
N PHE A 26 17.00 7.18 2.80
CA PHE A 26 17.37 6.14 1.83
C PHE A 26 17.55 4.78 2.52
N TRP A 27 18.24 4.74 3.66
CA TRP A 27 18.48 3.51 4.41
C TRP A 27 17.17 2.88 4.91
N ARG A 28 16.21 3.69 5.34
CA ARG A 28 14.87 3.22 5.74
C ARG A 28 14.10 2.62 4.57
N PHE A 29 14.20 3.21 3.37
CA PHE A 29 13.63 2.64 2.14
C PHE A 29 14.33 1.34 1.72
N PHE A 30 15.66 1.34 1.74
CA PHE A 30 16.48 0.18 1.41
C PHE A 30 16.20 -1.00 2.34
N LYS A 31 16.14 -0.77 3.66
CA LYS A 31 15.77 -1.81 4.63
C LYS A 31 14.40 -2.39 4.34
N ALA A 32 13.41 -1.54 4.04
CA ALA A 32 12.06 -2.02 3.78
C ALA A 32 11.99 -2.90 2.53
N TRP A 33 12.67 -2.48 1.46
CA TRP A 33 12.82 -3.24 0.24
C TRP A 33 13.55 -4.57 0.46
N TYR A 34 14.69 -4.54 1.16
CA TYR A 34 15.48 -5.73 1.46
C TYR A 34 14.70 -6.74 2.32
N ASN A 35 13.99 -6.27 3.34
CA ASN A 35 13.13 -7.12 4.17
C ASN A 35 11.98 -7.72 3.35
N GLY A 36 11.35 -6.94 2.46
CA GLY A 36 10.32 -7.44 1.55
C GLY A 36 10.84 -8.50 0.56
N ILE A 37 12.10 -8.40 0.14
CA ILE A 37 12.77 -9.45 -0.64
C ILE A 37 13.00 -10.68 0.21
N ARG A 38 13.69 -10.54 1.34
CA ARG A 38 14.04 -11.64 2.24
C ARG A 38 12.82 -12.42 2.70
N TYR A 39 11.75 -11.71 3.05
CA TYR A 39 10.49 -12.31 3.46
C TYR A 39 9.88 -13.15 2.33
N ARG A 40 9.76 -12.61 1.10
CA ARG A 40 9.20 -13.37 -0.04
C ARG A 40 9.98 -14.65 -0.38
N TYR A 41 11.29 -14.65 -0.17
CA TYR A 41 12.13 -15.84 -0.43
C TYR A 41 12.02 -16.90 0.67
N SER A 42 11.65 -16.53 1.89
CA SER A 42 11.62 -17.43 3.05
C SER A 42 10.20 -17.81 3.49
N ALA A 43 9.20 -16.99 3.18
CA ALA A 43 7.83 -17.19 3.61
C ALA A 43 7.12 -18.27 2.82
N THR A 44 6.36 -19.10 3.53
CA THR A 44 5.44 -20.05 2.94
C THR A 44 4.10 -19.36 2.67
N PRO A 45 3.52 -19.50 1.46
CA PRO A 45 2.20 -18.95 1.19
C PRO A 45 1.14 -19.71 1.98
N THR A 46 0.16 -18.99 2.54
CA THR A 46 -0.95 -19.60 3.31
C THR A 46 -2.03 -20.14 2.38
N ARG A 47 -2.33 -19.39 1.31
CA ARG A 47 -3.41 -19.68 0.36
C ARG A 47 -3.18 -18.98 -0.97
N GLN A 48 -4.09 -19.19 -1.91
CA GLN A 48 -4.16 -18.40 -3.13
C GLN A 48 -5.26 -17.33 -3.05
N LEU A 49 -5.10 -16.31 -3.89
CA LEU A 49 -6.07 -15.25 -4.12
C LEU A 49 -7.41 -15.82 -4.59
N ASN A 50 -8.47 -15.49 -3.87
CA ASN A 50 -9.81 -15.99 -4.16
C ASN A 50 -10.53 -15.14 -5.24
N GLU A 51 -11.66 -15.62 -5.73
CA GLU A 51 -12.37 -14.94 -6.83
C GLU A 51 -12.98 -13.58 -6.42
N GLN A 52 -13.41 -13.43 -5.17
CA GLN A 52 -13.94 -12.16 -4.66
C GLN A 52 -12.84 -11.09 -4.56
N GLU A 53 -11.65 -11.46 -4.10
CA GLU A 53 -10.46 -10.61 -4.05
C GLU A 53 -10.02 -10.21 -5.46
N ARG A 54 -10.06 -11.13 -6.42
CA ARG A 54 -9.78 -10.82 -7.83
C ARG A 54 -10.75 -9.78 -8.38
N LYS A 55 -12.05 -9.93 -8.11
CA LYS A 55 -13.07 -8.93 -8.49
C LYS A 55 -12.82 -7.58 -7.84
N ALA A 56 -12.48 -7.55 -6.55
CA ALA A 56 -12.14 -6.32 -5.85
C ALA A 56 -10.89 -5.64 -6.45
N LEU A 57 -9.83 -6.40 -6.78
CA LEU A 57 -8.65 -5.88 -7.47
C LEU A 57 -8.97 -5.36 -8.88
N ALA A 58 -9.86 -6.04 -9.61
CA ALA A 58 -10.29 -5.63 -10.94
C ALA A 58 -11.06 -4.30 -10.88
N PHE A 59 -11.93 -4.13 -9.89
CA PHE A 59 -12.67 -2.90 -9.64
C PHE A 59 -11.72 -1.74 -9.29
N LEU A 60 -10.78 -1.94 -8.36
CA LEU A 60 -9.76 -0.95 -7.99
C LEU A 60 -8.86 -0.55 -9.17
N GLY A 61 -8.67 -1.46 -10.13
CA GLY A 61 -7.92 -1.23 -11.36
C GLY A 61 -8.72 -0.66 -12.53
N GLY A 62 -10.04 -0.53 -12.41
CA GLY A 62 -10.95 -0.08 -13.48
C GLY A 62 -11.85 1.05 -13.00
N PRO A 63 -13.12 0.79 -12.61
CA PRO A 63 -14.08 1.81 -12.20
C PRO A 63 -13.58 2.79 -11.13
N ALA A 64 -12.82 2.29 -10.14
CA ALA A 64 -12.27 3.10 -9.06
C ALA A 64 -10.97 3.85 -9.43
N TYR A 65 -10.49 3.76 -10.67
CA TYR A 65 -9.24 4.39 -11.10
C TYR A 65 -9.25 5.91 -10.90
N HIS A 66 -10.35 6.59 -11.24
CA HIS A 66 -10.44 8.05 -11.13
C HIS A 66 -10.41 8.53 -9.68
N PHE A 67 -11.12 7.84 -8.77
CA PHE A 67 -11.05 8.13 -7.34
C PHE A 67 -9.66 7.83 -6.79
N ARG A 68 -9.03 6.72 -7.18
CA ARG A 68 -7.64 6.40 -6.82
C ARG A 68 -6.65 7.48 -7.27
N ALA A 69 -6.84 8.02 -8.48
CA ALA A 69 -5.99 9.07 -9.04
C ALA A 69 -6.17 10.40 -8.27
N LEU A 70 -7.39 10.72 -7.82
CA LEU A 70 -7.69 11.90 -7.01
C LEU A 70 -7.10 11.83 -5.60
N VAL A 71 -7.06 10.63 -5.01
CA VAL A 71 -6.55 10.32 -3.66
C VAL A 71 -5.00 10.20 -3.65
N GLY A 72 -4.33 10.29 -4.81
CA GLY A 72 -2.87 10.32 -4.87
C GLY A 72 -2.21 9.00 -4.43
N VAL A 73 -2.70 7.87 -4.91
CA VAL A 73 -2.24 6.52 -4.52
C VAL A 73 -1.13 5.97 -5.41
N THR A 74 -0.22 5.18 -4.84
CA THR A 74 0.85 4.44 -5.51
C THR A 74 0.29 3.63 -6.67
N ASP A 75 0.89 3.83 -7.86
CA ASP A 75 0.44 3.17 -9.08
C ASP A 75 0.88 1.70 -9.12
N LEU A 76 0.06 0.87 -8.48
CA LEU A 76 0.15 -0.58 -8.54
C LEU A 76 -0.61 -1.09 -9.78
N PRO A 77 -0.17 -2.20 -10.39
CA PRO A 77 -0.80 -2.74 -11.59
C PRO A 77 -2.07 -3.55 -11.25
N TRP A 78 -3.04 -2.91 -10.58
CA TRP A 78 -4.27 -3.49 -10.02
C TRP A 78 -5.02 -4.41 -11.00
N LYS A 79 -5.27 -3.93 -12.22
CA LYS A 79 -5.93 -4.71 -13.27
C LYS A 79 -5.17 -5.99 -13.62
N LYS A 80 -3.83 -5.95 -13.63
CA LYS A 80 -3.00 -7.15 -13.88
C LYS A 80 -3.03 -8.10 -12.68
N LEU A 81 -3.13 -7.58 -11.45
CA LEU A 81 -3.19 -8.37 -10.23
C LEU A 81 -4.50 -9.17 -10.11
N ALA A 82 -5.60 -8.66 -10.64
CA ALA A 82 -6.85 -9.41 -10.71
C ALA A 82 -6.74 -10.71 -11.52
N HIS A 83 -5.83 -10.76 -12.50
CA HIS A 83 -5.67 -11.89 -13.41
C HIS A 83 -4.41 -12.73 -13.12
N VAL A 84 -3.71 -12.50 -12.00
CA VAL A 84 -2.53 -13.31 -11.66
C VAL A 84 -2.93 -14.73 -11.27
N THR A 85 -2.10 -15.70 -11.68
CA THR A 85 -2.27 -17.13 -11.40
C THR A 85 -0.97 -17.76 -10.88
N GLY A 86 -1.06 -18.97 -10.34
CA GLY A 86 0.09 -19.73 -9.81
C GLY A 86 0.80 -18.99 -8.68
N LYS A 87 2.15 -19.02 -8.68
CA LYS A 87 2.99 -18.39 -7.62
C LYS A 87 2.72 -16.89 -7.41
N ARG A 88 2.24 -16.19 -8.44
CA ARG A 88 1.93 -14.75 -8.36
C ARG A 88 0.59 -14.47 -7.67
N ALA A 89 -0.28 -15.46 -7.54
CA ALA A 89 -1.54 -15.38 -6.81
C ALA A 89 -1.39 -15.85 -5.35
N ASN A 90 -0.18 -16.17 -4.91
CA ASN A 90 0.09 -16.61 -3.55
C ASN A 90 -0.11 -15.47 -2.56
N VAL A 91 -0.80 -15.78 -1.46
CA VAL A 91 -1.07 -14.90 -0.34
C VAL A 91 -0.15 -15.28 0.82
N TYR A 92 0.46 -14.28 1.44
CA TYR A 92 1.45 -14.45 2.50
C TYR A 92 0.99 -13.80 3.81
N PRO A 93 1.24 -14.41 4.98
CA PRO A 93 0.82 -13.88 6.27
C PRO A 93 1.93 -13.06 6.94
N LEU A 94 1.74 -11.75 7.07
CA LEU A 94 2.60 -10.88 7.87
C LEU A 94 2.04 -10.74 9.29
N GLN A 95 2.91 -10.74 10.29
CA GLN A 95 2.50 -10.65 11.70
C GLN A 95 3.13 -9.45 12.41
N GLY A 96 2.33 -8.65 13.10
CA GLY A 96 2.81 -7.51 13.86
C GLY A 96 2.08 -6.19 13.57
N PRO A 97 2.46 -5.10 14.24
CA PRO A 97 1.74 -3.85 14.12
C PRO A 97 1.93 -3.21 12.73
N LEU A 98 0.87 -2.60 12.19
CA LEU A 98 0.88 -1.79 10.96
C LEU A 98 1.38 -0.39 11.29
N VAL A 99 2.69 -0.20 11.19
CA VAL A 99 3.35 1.08 11.46
C VAL A 99 3.19 2.01 10.26
N THR A 100 2.89 3.28 10.50
CA THR A 100 2.95 4.31 9.45
C THR A 100 4.38 4.42 8.93
N TRP A 101 4.57 4.25 7.63
CA TRP A 101 5.90 4.26 7.01
C TRP A 101 5.87 5.09 5.73
N GLY A 102 6.78 6.04 5.52
CA GLY A 102 6.79 6.88 4.31
C GLY A 102 6.25 8.29 4.55
N TYR A 103 5.80 8.96 3.49
CA TYR A 103 5.20 10.30 3.54
C TYR A 103 3.68 10.20 3.53
N THR A 104 3.01 10.97 4.38
CA THR A 104 1.56 11.18 4.28
C THR A 104 1.34 12.23 3.20
N MET A 105 0.82 11.85 2.03
CA MET A 105 0.66 12.82 0.94
C MET A 105 -0.56 13.73 1.16
N HIS A 106 -1.69 13.29 1.73
CA HIS A 106 -2.87 14.15 1.92
C HIS A 106 -3.79 13.67 3.07
N HIS A 107 -4.76 14.51 3.45
CA HIS A 107 -5.83 14.20 4.41
C HIS A 107 -6.74 13.04 3.94
N PHE A 108 -6.75 12.78 2.63
CA PHE A 108 -7.38 11.66 1.93
C PHE A 108 -6.34 10.96 1.03
N GLY A 109 -5.09 10.89 1.50
CA GLY A 109 -3.95 10.43 0.71
C GLY A 109 -3.46 9.06 1.14
N GLU A 110 -2.73 8.38 0.26
CA GLU A 110 -2.13 7.09 0.59
C GLU A 110 -1.23 7.18 1.83
N VAL A 111 -1.61 6.44 2.86
CA VAL A 111 -0.74 6.18 4.00
C VAL A 111 0.02 4.90 3.72
N HIS A 112 1.28 5.06 3.34
CA HIS A 112 2.17 3.92 3.25
C HIS A 112 2.35 3.30 4.66
N ARG A 113 2.31 1.98 4.73
CA ARG A 113 2.43 1.22 5.99
C ARG A 113 3.60 0.26 5.89
N CYS A 114 4.14 -0.15 7.03
CA CYS A 114 5.02 -1.29 7.10
C CYS A 114 4.62 -2.25 8.23
N ILE A 115 4.88 -3.52 8.01
CA ILE A 115 4.70 -4.61 9.00
C ILE A 115 5.89 -5.55 8.86
N GLN A 116 6.54 -5.89 9.97
CA GLN A 116 7.83 -6.63 9.97
C GLN A 116 8.91 -5.97 9.09
N GLY A 117 8.84 -4.66 8.93
CA GLY A 117 9.71 -3.92 8.03
C GLY A 117 9.48 -4.20 6.54
N VAL A 118 8.37 -4.83 6.16
CA VAL A 118 7.94 -4.99 4.75
C VAL A 118 6.98 -3.84 4.43
N GLN A 119 7.19 -3.18 3.29
CA GLN A 119 6.27 -2.15 2.81
C GLN A 119 4.95 -2.79 2.40
N VAL A 120 3.85 -2.29 2.95
CA VAL A 120 2.50 -2.74 2.62
C VAL A 120 1.62 -1.56 2.22
N HIS A 121 0.76 -1.82 1.23
CA HIS A 121 -0.22 -0.89 0.72
C HIS A 121 -1.61 -1.33 1.17
N MET A 122 -2.38 -0.34 1.62
CA MET A 122 -3.66 -0.51 2.25
C MET A 122 -4.71 0.26 1.45
N PRO A 123 -5.69 -0.43 0.85
CA PRO A 123 -6.68 0.24 -0.01
C PRO A 123 -7.80 0.94 0.80
N LEU A 124 -7.99 0.63 2.09
CA LEU A 124 -8.92 1.32 2.99
C LEU A 124 -8.18 2.20 3.99
N GLU A 125 -8.61 3.43 4.20
CA GLU A 125 -8.00 4.33 5.19
C GLU A 125 -8.34 3.97 6.65
N ASN A 126 -9.45 3.27 6.91
CA ASN A 126 -10.00 3.03 8.26
C ASN A 126 -9.97 1.56 8.71
N ILE A 127 -8.80 0.97 8.94
CA ILE A 127 -8.71 -0.18 9.87
C ILE A 127 -8.42 0.37 11.27
N ASP A 128 -9.25 0.01 12.23
CA ASP A 128 -9.12 0.44 13.63
C ASP A 128 -7.94 -0.27 14.33
N GLU A 129 -7.65 -1.50 13.93
CA GLU A 129 -6.68 -2.40 14.57
C GLU A 129 -5.21 -2.14 14.15
N LYS A 130 -4.87 -1.00 13.54
CA LYS A 130 -3.53 -0.74 12.95
C LYS A 130 -2.35 -0.95 13.91
N THR A 131 -2.52 -0.70 15.20
CA THR A 131 -1.41 -0.71 16.16
C THR A 131 -1.27 -2.00 16.96
N ASP A 132 -2.15 -2.99 16.73
CA ASP A 132 -2.10 -4.24 17.49
C ASP A 132 -0.82 -5.05 17.16
N PRO A 133 0.00 -5.40 18.17
CA PRO A 133 1.20 -6.20 17.96
C PRO A 133 0.94 -7.64 17.50
N HIS A 134 -0.29 -8.15 17.61
CA HIS A 134 -0.67 -9.50 17.21
C HIS A 134 -1.47 -9.55 15.89
N ASN A 135 -1.49 -8.44 15.14
CA ASN A 135 -2.16 -8.43 13.85
C ASN A 135 -1.62 -9.52 12.92
N VAL A 136 -2.52 -10.25 12.29
CA VAL A 136 -2.23 -11.16 11.17
C VAL A 136 -2.78 -10.54 9.90
N VAL A 137 -1.89 -10.08 9.04
CA VAL A 137 -2.22 -9.37 7.80
C VAL A 137 -1.88 -10.26 6.61
N GLU A 138 -2.88 -10.63 5.83
CA GLU A 138 -2.65 -11.37 4.60
C GLU A 138 -2.38 -10.40 3.45
N VAL A 139 -1.28 -10.65 2.73
CA VAL A 139 -0.86 -9.78 1.63
C VAL A 139 -0.61 -10.53 0.32
N LEU A 140 -0.88 -9.83 -0.78
CA LEU A 140 -0.43 -10.18 -2.13
C LEU A 140 0.73 -9.28 -2.54
N PHE A 141 1.88 -9.83 -2.93
CA PHE A 141 3.01 -9.01 -3.34
C PHE A 141 2.94 -8.56 -4.80
N SER A 142 3.14 -7.26 -5.03
CA SER A 142 3.26 -6.63 -6.35
C SER A 142 4.34 -5.57 -6.36
N LYS A 143 5.25 -5.61 -7.36
CA LYS A 143 6.38 -4.67 -7.50
C LYS A 143 7.20 -4.44 -6.20
N GLY A 144 7.24 -5.42 -5.29
CA GLY A 144 7.95 -5.31 -4.01
C GLY A 144 7.15 -4.71 -2.86
N VAL A 145 5.88 -4.36 -3.07
CA VAL A 145 4.93 -3.90 -2.06
C VAL A 145 3.90 -4.99 -1.78
N GLY A 146 3.57 -5.23 -0.50
CA GLY A 146 2.50 -6.15 -0.12
C GLY A 146 1.14 -5.44 -0.10
N ILE A 147 0.19 -5.88 -0.90
CA ILE A 147 -1.18 -5.34 -0.90
C ILE A 147 -1.97 -6.08 0.16
N ILE A 148 -2.54 -5.37 1.12
CA ILE A 148 -3.34 -5.95 2.20
C ILE A 148 -4.67 -6.46 1.63
N LEU A 149 -4.91 -7.76 1.79
CA LEU A 149 -6.15 -8.44 1.41
C LEU A 149 -7.10 -8.56 2.60
N THR A 150 -6.56 -9.02 3.73
CA THR A 150 -7.28 -9.20 5.00
C THR A 150 -6.42 -8.75 6.18
N CYS A 151 -7.06 -8.34 7.27
CA CYS A 151 -6.43 -8.06 8.55
C CYS A 151 -7.23 -8.79 9.63
N ASN A 152 -6.57 -9.64 10.43
CA ASN A 152 -7.18 -10.45 11.49
C ASN A 152 -8.38 -11.28 11.02
N GLY A 153 -8.30 -11.81 9.80
CA GLY A 153 -9.37 -12.61 9.20
C GLY A 153 -10.58 -11.81 8.71
N ARG A 154 -10.60 -10.49 8.87
CA ARG A 154 -11.63 -9.61 8.30
C ARG A 154 -11.21 -9.16 6.89
N PRO A 155 -12.09 -9.30 5.86
CA PRO A 155 -11.74 -8.99 4.48
C PRO A 155 -11.76 -7.48 4.24
N THR A 156 -10.59 -6.85 4.33
CA THR A 156 -10.42 -5.40 4.19
C THR A 156 -10.57 -4.95 2.74
N LEU A 157 -10.09 -5.76 1.79
CA LEU A 157 -10.15 -5.45 0.37
C LEU A 157 -11.58 -5.49 -0.18
N ILE A 158 -12.37 -6.50 0.21
CA ILE A 158 -13.76 -6.65 -0.24
C ILE A 158 -14.65 -5.57 0.39
N GLN A 159 -14.41 -5.22 1.66
CA GLN A 159 -15.08 -4.09 2.31
C GLN A 159 -14.74 -2.77 1.63
N THR A 160 -13.47 -2.57 1.23
CA THR A 160 -13.07 -1.40 0.43
C THR A 160 -13.83 -1.33 -0.89
N HIS A 161 -13.90 -2.46 -1.59
CA HIS A 161 -14.66 -2.58 -2.82
C HIS A 161 -16.13 -2.18 -2.62
N GLN A 162 -16.80 -2.74 -1.62
CA GLN A 162 -18.20 -2.43 -1.31
C GLN A 162 -18.39 -0.94 -0.96
N HIS A 163 -17.53 -0.39 -0.09
CA HIS A 163 -17.60 1.01 0.30
C HIS A 163 -17.40 1.97 -0.87
N TRP A 164 -16.43 1.68 -1.74
CA TRP A 164 -16.18 2.52 -2.91
C TRP A 164 -17.24 2.32 -3.99
N GLN A 165 -17.78 1.12 -4.12
CA GLN A 165 -18.89 0.84 -5.02
C GLN A 165 -20.13 1.64 -4.64
N SER A 166 -20.49 1.75 -3.35
CA SER A 166 -21.61 2.59 -2.91
C SER A 166 -21.39 4.09 -3.12
N LEU A 167 -20.12 4.54 -3.20
CA LEU A 167 -19.80 5.94 -3.49
C LEU A 167 -19.78 6.23 -5.00
N LEU A 168 -19.46 5.23 -5.82
CA LEU A 168 -19.32 5.33 -7.28
C LEU A 168 -20.62 5.04 -8.04
N VAL A 169 -21.47 4.20 -7.47
CA VAL A 169 -22.79 3.87 -7.97
C VAL A 169 -23.77 4.30 -6.88
N PRO A 170 -24.35 5.51 -6.96
CA PRO A 170 -25.47 5.87 -6.11
C PRO A 170 -26.60 4.85 -6.35
N ASP A 171 -27.30 4.44 -5.29
CA ASP A 171 -28.54 3.65 -5.40
C ASP A 171 -29.59 4.47 -6.16
N ASP A 172 -29.58 4.37 -7.48
CA ASP A 172 -30.69 4.75 -8.34
C ASP A 172 -30.97 3.54 -9.22
N GLN A 173 -31.79 2.63 -8.67
CA GLN A 173 -32.65 1.61 -9.32
C GLN A 173 -32.90 0.43 -8.36
N ALA A 174 -33.47 0.71 -7.19
CA ALA A 174 -34.34 -0.25 -6.53
C ALA A 174 -35.78 0.08 -6.95
N ASP A 175 -36.29 -0.69 -7.91
CA ASP A 175 -37.71 -0.97 -8.14
C ASP A 175 -38.74 0.12 -7.78
N THR A 176 -39.12 0.92 -8.78
CA THR A 176 -40.51 1.38 -8.91
C THR A 176 -41.11 0.76 -10.17
N PRO A 177 -41.92 -0.31 -10.06
CA PRO A 177 -42.81 -0.70 -11.12
C PRO A 177 -43.95 0.33 -11.15
N HIS A 178 -43.92 1.24 -12.11
CA HIS A 178 -45.11 2.02 -12.43
C HIS A 178 -46.11 1.10 -13.15
N ALA A 179 -47.07 0.63 -12.35
CA ALA A 179 -48.38 0.17 -12.81
C ALA A 179 -49.16 1.31 -13.48
#